data_AF-A0A954ZM45-F1
#
_entry.id   AF-A0A954ZM45-F1
#
_cell.length_a   1.000
_cell.length_b   1.000
_cell.length_c   1.000
_cell.angle_alpha   90.00
_cell.angle_beta   90.00
_cell.angle_gamma   90.00
#
_symmetry.space_group_name_H-M   'P 1'
#
loop_
_entity.id
_entity.type
_entity.pdbx_description
1 polymer ?
#
loop_
_entity_poly.entity_id
_entity_poly.type
_entity_poly.pdbx_seq_one_letter_code
_entity_poly.pdbx_strand_id
1 'polypeptide(L)'
;MPAALLLSGRFETCVLHRALLPGEKPKDLSSIVDALPNGLMGIMSLLYAEGDFKKTLSISASAGLDRDNQPATLGGLIGVIGGADRLPEDYKMVFAGNTKNPFYGTYVNQTRDGLPKRTEIDAIVDRIAVIAKKAILANGGEKRGKPNGETVYIIKTDI
;
A
#
# COMPACT_ATOMS: atom_id res chain seq x y z
N MET A 1 20.57 23.64 -5.74
CA MET A 1 21.52 22.51 -5.73
C MET A 1 20.92 21.43 -4.84
N PRO A 2 20.58 20.23 -5.33
CA PRO A 2 19.94 19.23 -4.49
C PRO A 2 21.00 18.61 -3.56
N ALA A 3 20.70 18.60 -2.27
CA ALA A 3 21.57 18.02 -1.25
C ALA A 3 21.59 16.49 -1.40
N ALA A 4 22.75 15.95 -1.72
CA ALA A 4 23.03 14.53 -1.64
C ALA A 4 23.13 14.15 -0.14
N LEU A 5 22.23 13.29 0.32
CA LEU A 5 22.30 12.68 1.65
C LEU A 5 23.22 11.46 1.56
N LEU A 6 24.52 11.66 1.85
CA LEU A 6 25.45 10.56 2.11
C LEU A 6 25.08 9.90 3.44
N LEU A 7 24.51 8.69 3.39
CA LEU A 7 24.34 7.84 4.56
C LEU A 7 25.50 6.83 4.62
N SER A 8 26.60 7.23 5.24
CA SER A 8 27.69 6.33 5.61
C SER A 8 27.36 5.63 6.94
N GLY A 9 27.09 4.33 6.87
CA GLY A 9 27.44 3.32 7.87
C GLY A 9 27.08 3.57 9.33
N ARG A 10 25.82 3.27 9.70
CA ARG A 10 25.38 2.49 10.88
C ARG A 10 23.85 2.52 10.89
N PHE A 11 23.21 1.36 10.69
CA PHE A 11 21.76 1.18 10.82
C PHE A 11 21.39 1.20 12.31
N GLU A 12 21.36 2.38 12.93
CA GLU A 12 20.56 2.61 14.12
C GLU A 12 19.28 3.31 13.66
N THR A 13 18.14 2.77 14.09
CA THR A 13 16.77 3.18 13.78
C THR A 13 16.64 4.66 13.41
N CYS A 14 16.39 4.95 12.12
CA CYS A 14 15.93 6.26 11.67
C CYS A 14 14.55 6.54 12.27
N VAL A 15 14.52 7.07 13.49
CA VAL A 15 13.35 7.74 14.03
C VAL A 15 13.21 9.03 13.23
N LEU A 16 12.31 9.01 12.24
CA LEU A 16 11.98 10.17 11.44
C LEU A 16 11.30 11.19 12.36
N HIS A 17 12.07 12.13 12.89
CA HIS A 17 11.53 13.25 13.63
C HIS A 17 10.82 14.18 12.63
N ARG A 18 9.49 14.07 12.56
CA ARG A 18 8.66 15.06 11.88
C ARG A 18 8.97 16.42 12.51
N ALA A 19 9.29 17.42 11.69
CA ALA A 19 9.31 18.80 12.15
C ALA A 19 7.91 19.16 12.67
N LEU A 20 7.77 19.24 13.99
CA LEU A 20 6.53 19.60 14.66
C LEU A 20 6.23 21.06 14.33
N LEU A 21 4.99 21.36 13.94
CA LEU A 21 4.52 22.75 13.89
C LEU A 21 4.55 23.31 15.32
N PRO A 22 4.82 24.62 15.52
CA PRO A 22 4.92 25.20 16.85
C PRO A 22 3.65 24.93 17.67
N GLY A 23 3.77 24.17 18.77
CA GLY A 23 2.67 23.85 19.67
C GLY A 23 2.09 22.43 19.57
N GLU A 24 2.49 21.61 18.59
CA GLU A 24 2.10 20.20 18.54
C GLU A 24 2.94 19.36 19.51
N LYS A 25 2.27 18.59 20.39
CA LYS A 25 2.94 17.55 21.17
C LYS A 25 3.44 16.45 20.22
N PRO A 26 4.65 15.91 20.41
CA PRO A 26 5.09 14.75 19.65
C PRO A 26 4.01 13.65 19.74
N LYS A 27 3.47 13.21 18.60
CA LYS A 27 2.74 11.95 18.59
C LYS A 27 3.73 10.87 18.99
N ASP A 28 3.35 10.09 20.00
CA ASP A 28 4.20 9.02 20.47
C ASP A 28 4.35 7.97 19.36
N LEU A 29 5.50 8.02 18.68
CA LEU A 29 5.93 7.06 17.66
C LEU A 29 6.45 5.77 18.31
N SER A 30 6.10 5.50 19.57
CA SER A 30 6.65 4.41 20.40
C SER A 30 6.47 3.03 19.81
N SER A 31 5.47 2.82 18.96
CA SER A 31 5.20 1.52 18.36
C SER A 31 5.97 1.33 17.06
N ILE A 32 6.86 0.34 17.04
CA ILE A 32 7.56 -0.13 15.84
C ILE A 32 6.61 -0.70 14.77
N VAL A 33 5.32 -0.85 15.06
CA VAL A 33 4.28 -1.27 14.10
C VAL A 33 3.32 -0.13 13.72
N ASP A 34 3.61 1.11 14.12
CA ASP A 34 2.74 2.25 13.78
C ASP A 34 2.72 2.52 12.27
N ALA A 35 1.62 3.09 11.78
CA ALA A 35 1.39 3.32 10.35
C ALA A 35 2.38 4.33 9.77
N LEU A 36 2.77 5.35 10.55
CA LEU A 36 3.68 6.40 10.09
C LEU A 36 5.09 5.86 9.76
N PRO A 37 5.81 5.17 10.68
CA PRO A 37 7.13 4.63 10.38
C PRO A 37 7.08 3.58 9.25
N ASN A 38 6.05 2.73 9.21
CA ASN A 38 5.85 1.77 8.10
C ASN A 38 5.65 2.48 6.76
N GLY A 39 4.82 3.53 6.71
CA GLY A 39 4.61 4.33 5.52
C GLY A 39 5.90 5.00 5.02
N LEU A 40 6.73 5.49 5.94
CA LEU A 40 8.02 6.10 5.62
C LEU A 40 9.01 5.08 5.03
N MET A 41 9.11 3.89 5.63
CA MET A 41 9.90 2.79 5.05
C MET A 41 9.36 2.38 3.67
N GLY A 42 8.04 2.43 3.49
CA GLY A 42 7.40 2.19 2.20
C GLY A 42 7.83 3.21 1.13
N ILE A 43 7.75 4.51 1.45
CA ILE A 43 8.17 5.59 0.55
C ILE A 43 9.66 5.47 0.20
N MET A 44 10.51 5.24 1.19
CA MET A 44 11.95 5.01 0.97
C MET A 44 12.17 3.86 -0.01
N SER A 45 11.49 2.73 0.20
CA SER A 45 11.62 1.55 -0.66
C SER A 45 11.24 1.84 -2.09
N LEU A 46 10.13 2.56 -2.32
CA LEU A 46 9.68 2.93 -3.65
C LEU A 46 10.68 3.85 -4.38
N LEU A 47 11.26 4.82 -3.67
CA LEU A 47 12.24 5.77 -4.23
C LEU A 47 13.55 5.07 -4.60
N TYR A 48 14.12 4.26 -3.70
CA TYR A 48 15.38 3.55 -3.96
C TYR A 48 15.25 2.41 -4.97
N ALA A 49 14.03 1.88 -5.13
CA ALA A 49 13.71 0.90 -6.15
C ALA A 49 13.36 1.51 -7.50
N GLU A 50 13.18 2.84 -7.58
CA GLU A 50 12.76 3.54 -8.81
C GLU A 50 11.45 2.99 -9.41
N GLY A 51 10.56 2.50 -8.53
CA GLY A 51 9.30 1.88 -8.95
C GLY A 51 9.41 0.48 -9.58
N ASP A 52 10.59 -0.15 -9.57
CA ASP A 52 10.74 -1.56 -9.94
C ASP A 52 10.07 -2.47 -8.91
N PHE A 53 9.19 -3.37 -9.36
CA PHE A 53 8.36 -4.18 -8.46
C PHE A 53 9.18 -5.08 -7.53
N LYS A 54 10.12 -5.88 -8.08
CA LYS A 54 10.91 -6.82 -7.28
C LYS A 54 11.79 -6.11 -6.28
N LYS A 55 12.49 -5.08 -6.74
CA LYS A 55 13.40 -4.28 -5.92
C LYS A 55 12.62 -3.57 -4.82
N THR A 56 11.43 -3.05 -5.14
CA THR A 56 10.54 -2.41 -4.15
C THR A 56 10.15 -3.38 -3.05
N LEU A 57 9.68 -4.59 -3.40
CA LEU A 57 9.32 -5.61 -2.40
C LEU A 57 10.52 -6.09 -1.59
N SER A 58 11.69 -6.24 -2.23
CA SER A 58 12.90 -6.70 -1.56
C SER A 58 13.42 -5.69 -0.55
N ILE A 59 13.47 -4.40 -0.93
CA ILE A 59 13.90 -3.32 -0.02
C ILE A 59 12.90 -3.17 1.12
N SER A 60 11.60 -3.14 0.82
CA SER A 60 10.55 -2.96 1.83
C SER A 60 10.47 -4.11 2.84
N ALA A 61 10.59 -5.36 2.42
CA ALA A 61 10.67 -6.50 3.35
C ALA A 61 11.97 -6.50 4.18
N SER A 62 13.05 -5.89 3.67
CA SER A 62 14.33 -5.77 4.38
C SER A 62 14.38 -4.59 5.34
N ALA A 63 13.47 -3.63 5.22
CA ALA A 63 13.40 -2.42 6.03
C ALA A 63 12.99 -2.67 7.50
N GLY A 64 12.43 -3.84 7.83
CA GLY A 64 12.06 -4.22 9.19
C GLY A 64 10.66 -3.72 9.61
N LEU A 65 10.49 -3.45 10.92
CA LEU A 65 9.22 -3.01 11.52
C LEU A 65 8.09 -4.04 11.32
N ASP A 66 6.91 -3.59 10.90
CA ASP A 66 5.80 -4.45 10.47
C ASP A 66 6.09 -4.98 9.05
N ARG A 67 6.96 -5.99 8.99
CA ARG A 67 7.67 -6.40 7.77
C ARG A 67 6.75 -6.71 6.58
N ASP A 68 5.56 -7.21 6.81
CA ASP A 68 4.61 -7.58 5.74
C ASP A 68 3.80 -6.36 5.24
N ASN A 69 3.64 -5.34 6.06
CA ASN A 69 2.84 -4.14 5.78
C ASN A 69 3.33 -3.35 4.57
N GLN A 70 4.61 -2.99 4.56
CA GLN A 70 5.17 -2.16 3.50
C GLN A 70 5.20 -2.90 2.15
N PRO A 71 5.66 -4.17 2.03
CA PRO A 71 5.61 -4.89 0.76
C PRO A 71 4.18 -5.15 0.29
N ALA A 72 3.22 -5.47 1.18
CA ALA A 72 1.82 -5.62 0.79
C ALA A 72 1.22 -4.32 0.24
N THR A 73 1.49 -3.20 0.92
CA THR A 73 1.00 -1.87 0.52
C THR A 73 1.60 -1.42 -0.81
N LEU A 74 2.91 -1.53 -0.98
CA LEU A 74 3.60 -1.11 -2.21
C LEU A 74 3.29 -2.05 -3.38
N GLY A 75 3.16 -3.36 -3.13
CA GLY A 75 2.73 -4.32 -4.15
C GLY A 75 1.35 -3.97 -4.70
N GLY A 76 0.41 -3.64 -3.81
CA GLY A 76 -0.92 -3.14 -4.19
C GLY A 76 -0.85 -1.82 -4.97
N LEU A 77 -0.07 -0.84 -4.50
CA LEU A 77 0.10 0.46 -5.15
C LEU A 77 0.64 0.32 -6.58
N ILE A 78 1.74 -0.42 -6.74
CA ILE A 78 2.35 -0.65 -8.06
C ILE A 78 1.41 -1.44 -8.96
N GLY A 79 0.68 -2.41 -8.42
CA GLY A 79 -0.35 -3.16 -9.15
C GLY A 79 -1.51 -2.29 -9.63
N VAL A 80 -1.96 -1.31 -8.84
CA VAL A 80 -3.00 -0.35 -9.27
C VAL A 80 -2.49 0.56 -10.38
N ILE A 81 -1.26 1.05 -10.28
CA ILE A 81 -0.66 1.94 -11.28
C ILE A 81 -0.37 1.19 -12.59
N GLY A 82 0.13 -0.03 -12.48
CA GLY A 82 0.74 -0.78 -13.58
C GLY A 82 -0.08 -1.95 -14.10
N GLY A 83 -1.18 -2.31 -13.44
CA GLY A 83 -1.91 -3.54 -13.70
C GLY A 83 -1.08 -4.80 -13.43
N ALA A 84 -1.61 -5.95 -13.83
CA ALA A 84 -0.92 -7.24 -13.70
C ALA A 84 0.33 -7.36 -14.59
N ASP A 85 0.45 -6.53 -15.63
CA ASP A 85 1.57 -6.55 -16.57
C ASP A 85 2.89 -6.10 -15.93
N ARG A 86 2.83 -5.30 -14.86
CA ARG A 86 3.99 -4.87 -14.09
C ARG A 86 4.49 -5.92 -13.09
N LEU A 87 3.75 -7.01 -12.94
CA LEU A 87 4.18 -8.11 -12.10
C LEU A 87 5.18 -8.96 -12.88
N PRO A 88 6.36 -9.23 -12.31
CA PRO A 88 7.31 -10.16 -12.90
C PRO A 88 6.72 -11.56 -13.05
N GLU A 89 7.19 -12.30 -14.05
CA GLU A 89 6.60 -13.59 -14.40
C GLU A 89 6.75 -14.65 -13.31
N ASP A 90 7.85 -14.61 -12.54
CA ASP A 90 8.08 -15.47 -11.37
C ASP A 90 7.18 -15.13 -10.17
N TYR A 91 6.49 -13.98 -10.19
CA TYR A 91 5.50 -13.59 -9.18
C TYR A 91 4.06 -13.89 -9.62
N LYS A 92 3.86 -14.22 -10.90
CA LYS A 92 2.57 -14.74 -11.38
C LYS A 92 2.54 -16.22 -11.04
N MET A 93 1.60 -16.64 -10.19
CA MET A 93 1.41 -18.07 -9.92
C MET A 93 0.81 -18.73 -11.16
N VAL A 94 1.66 -19.17 -12.09
CA VAL A 94 1.27 -20.12 -13.15
C VAL A 94 1.21 -21.52 -12.52
N PHE A 95 0.31 -21.71 -11.57
CA PHE A 95 0.12 -23.03 -10.94
C PHE A 95 -0.88 -23.85 -11.77
N ALA A 96 -0.53 -25.11 -12.03
CA ALA A 96 -1.43 -26.14 -12.56
C ALA A 96 -2.17 -25.80 -13.88
N GLY A 97 -1.49 -25.16 -14.83
CA GLY A 97 -2.06 -24.88 -16.16
C GLY A 97 -3.09 -23.75 -16.20
N ASN A 98 -3.28 -23.01 -15.10
CA ASN A 98 -4.05 -21.77 -15.12
C ASN A 98 -3.22 -20.63 -15.70
N THR A 99 -3.29 -20.47 -17.02
CA THR A 99 -2.64 -19.39 -17.77
C THR A 99 -3.50 -18.13 -17.88
N LYS A 100 -4.76 -18.19 -17.42
CA LYS A 100 -5.74 -17.10 -17.59
C LYS A 100 -5.86 -16.19 -16.37
N ASN A 101 -5.64 -16.72 -15.16
CA ASN A 101 -5.70 -15.92 -13.94
C ASN A 101 -4.50 -16.23 -13.02
N PRO A 102 -3.49 -15.35 -12.99
CA PRO A 102 -2.29 -15.56 -12.17
C PRO A 102 -2.54 -15.41 -10.66
N PHE A 103 -3.76 -14.98 -10.26
CA PHE A 103 -4.17 -14.86 -8.87
C PHE A 103 -5.36 -15.77 -8.57
N TYR A 104 -5.30 -16.52 -7.47
CA TYR A 104 -6.48 -17.22 -6.99
C TYR A 104 -7.55 -16.19 -6.62
N GLY A 105 -8.70 -16.26 -7.27
CA GLY A 105 -9.83 -15.34 -7.05
C GLY A 105 -10.53 -15.50 -5.70
N THR A 106 -10.03 -16.35 -4.81
CA THR A 106 -10.67 -16.69 -3.54
C THR A 106 -9.69 -16.57 -2.38
N TYR A 107 -10.06 -15.79 -1.36
CA TYR A 107 -9.42 -15.78 -0.05
C TYR A 107 -9.89 -16.96 0.80
N VAL A 108 -8.95 -17.75 1.33
CA VAL A 108 -9.23 -18.87 2.24
C VAL A 108 -8.86 -18.46 3.66
N ASN A 109 -9.88 -18.34 4.51
CA ASN A 109 -9.71 -18.03 5.91
C ASN A 109 -9.55 -19.33 6.72
N GLN A 110 -8.42 -19.46 7.41
CA GLN A 110 -8.12 -20.60 8.27
C GLN A 110 -8.14 -20.26 9.76
N THR A 111 -8.01 -18.98 10.12
CA THR A 111 -7.62 -18.57 11.48
C THR A 111 -8.57 -17.55 12.11
N ARG A 112 -9.53 -16.99 11.37
CA ARG A 112 -10.45 -15.96 11.88
C ARG A 112 -11.83 -16.53 12.13
N ASP A 113 -12.18 -16.69 13.40
CA ASP A 113 -13.51 -17.13 13.81
C ASP A 113 -14.59 -16.12 13.39
N GLY A 114 -15.79 -16.62 13.09
CA GLY A 114 -16.93 -15.80 12.69
C GLY A 114 -16.89 -15.24 11.26
N LEU A 115 -15.82 -15.50 10.50
CA LEU A 115 -15.72 -15.13 9.09
C LEU A 115 -15.88 -16.36 8.17
N PRO A 116 -16.42 -16.19 6.94
CA PRO A 116 -16.53 -17.29 5.99
C PRO A 116 -15.18 -17.95 5.70
N LYS A 117 -15.16 -19.29 5.60
CA LYS A 117 -13.95 -20.05 5.26
C LYS A 117 -13.39 -19.72 3.88
N ARG A 118 -14.25 -19.34 2.94
CA ARG A 118 -13.89 -18.93 1.58
C ARG A 118 -14.66 -17.68 1.22
N THR A 119 -13.98 -16.72 0.62
CA THR A 119 -14.57 -15.46 0.15
C THR A 119 -13.93 -15.09 -1.17
N GLU A 120 -14.73 -14.77 -2.20
CA GLU A 120 -14.17 -14.27 -3.46
C GLU A 120 -13.49 -12.91 -3.26
N ILE A 121 -12.32 -12.72 -3.85
CA ILE A 121 -11.55 -11.48 -3.81
C ILE A 121 -12.39 -10.34 -4.40
N ASP A 122 -13.13 -10.58 -5.49
CA ASP A 122 -14.03 -9.57 -6.08
C ASP A 122 -15.09 -9.10 -5.07
N ALA A 123 -15.66 -10.02 -4.28
CA ALA A 123 -16.63 -9.67 -3.24
C ALA A 123 -15.98 -8.88 -2.08
N ILE A 124 -14.68 -9.05 -1.81
CA ILE A 124 -13.93 -8.22 -0.87
C ILE A 124 -13.74 -6.82 -1.47
N VAL A 125 -13.30 -6.74 -2.73
CA VAL A 125 -13.06 -5.48 -3.46
C VAL A 125 -14.34 -4.65 -3.55
N ASP A 126 -15.46 -5.26 -3.91
CA ASP A 126 -16.75 -4.57 -4.01
C ASP A 126 -17.19 -3.95 -2.68
N ARG A 127 -17.05 -4.70 -1.58
CA ARG A 127 -17.37 -4.20 -0.23
C ARG A 127 -16.47 -3.05 0.17
N ILE A 128 -15.15 -3.17 -0.07
CA ILE A 128 -14.19 -2.10 0.20
C ILE A 128 -14.53 -0.86 -0.64
N ALA A 129 -14.83 -1.02 -1.93
CA ALA A 129 -15.19 0.08 -2.82
C ALA A 129 -16.47 0.80 -2.36
N VAL A 130 -17.49 0.06 -1.89
CA VAL A 130 -18.70 0.66 -1.32
C VAL A 130 -18.39 1.48 -0.07
N ILE A 131 -17.58 0.94 0.85
CA ILE A 131 -17.18 1.63 2.08
C ILE A 131 -16.33 2.88 1.73
N ALA A 132 -15.38 2.75 0.82
CA ALA A 132 -14.54 3.86 0.37
C ALA A 132 -15.38 5.00 -0.22
N LYS A 133 -16.35 4.69 -1.11
CA LYS A 133 -17.27 5.70 -1.66
C LYS A 133 -18.04 6.43 -0.57
N LYS A 134 -18.58 5.70 0.41
CA LYS A 134 -19.29 6.29 1.56
C LYS A 134 -18.35 7.19 2.38
N ALA A 135 -17.13 6.74 2.66
CA ALA A 135 -16.15 7.48 3.41
C ALA A 135 -15.74 8.78 2.69
N ILE A 136 -15.51 8.73 1.37
CA ILE A 136 -15.15 9.91 0.57
C ILE A 136 -16.24 10.98 0.68
N LEU A 137 -17.51 10.61 0.43
CA LEU A 137 -18.62 11.54 0.49
C LEU A 137 -18.86 12.09 1.90
N ALA A 138 -18.72 11.25 2.93
CA ALA A 138 -18.87 11.67 4.33
C ALA A 138 -17.80 12.68 4.76
N ASN A 139 -16.62 12.68 4.14
CA ASN A 139 -15.52 13.60 4.44
C ASN A 139 -15.44 14.78 3.46
N GLY A 140 -16.55 15.13 2.80
CA GLY A 140 -16.64 16.29 1.92
C GLY A 140 -15.97 16.13 0.55
N GLY A 141 -15.62 14.90 0.17
CA GLY A 141 -15.32 14.57 -1.23
C GLY A 141 -16.58 14.55 -2.09
N GLU A 142 -16.40 14.53 -3.41
CA GLU A 142 -17.50 14.65 -4.38
C GLU A 142 -17.53 13.50 -5.39
N LYS A 143 -18.72 13.18 -5.89
CA LYS A 143 -18.93 12.24 -7.01
C LYS A 143 -19.18 13.06 -8.27
N ARG A 144 -18.39 12.85 -9.31
CA ARG A 144 -18.48 13.57 -10.59
C ARG A 144 -18.62 12.60 -11.76
N GLY A 145 -19.53 12.90 -12.69
CA GLY A 145 -19.61 12.22 -13.98
C GLY A 145 -18.59 12.79 -14.97
N LYS A 146 -17.88 11.93 -15.68
CA LYS A 146 -17.05 12.31 -16.83
C LYS A 146 -17.91 12.32 -18.12
N PRO A 147 -17.49 13.06 -19.16
CA PRO A 147 -18.19 13.09 -20.45
C PRO A 147 -18.33 11.73 -21.15
N ASN A 148 -17.46 10.77 -20.83
CA ASN A 148 -17.50 9.40 -21.37
C ASN A 148 -18.46 8.47 -20.59
N GLY A 149 -19.24 9.00 -19.64
CA GLY A 149 -20.17 8.23 -18.81
C GLY A 149 -19.54 7.56 -17.59
N GLU A 150 -18.22 7.64 -17.40
CA GLU A 150 -17.57 7.14 -16.19
C GLU A 150 -17.92 8.00 -14.97
N THR A 151 -17.97 7.38 -13.81
CA THR A 151 -18.06 8.08 -12.52
C THR A 151 -16.69 8.12 -11.86
N VAL A 152 -16.27 9.29 -11.40
CA VAL A 152 -15.11 9.45 -10.51
C VAL A 152 -15.53 9.98 -9.14
N TYR A 153 -14.74 9.62 -8.14
CA TYR A 153 -14.85 10.16 -6.78
C TYR A 153 -13.61 11.00 -6.53
N ILE A 154 -13.81 12.26 -6.16
CA ILE A 154 -12.76 13.22 -5.86
C ILE A 154 -12.65 13.31 -4.34
N ILE A 155 -11.46 13.04 -3.83
CA ILE A 155 -11.16 13.09 -2.41
C ILE A 155 -10.78 14.53 -2.07
N LYS A 156 -11.40 15.09 -1.04
CA LYS A 156 -11.00 16.39 -0.50
C LYS A 156 -9.68 16.20 0.26
N THR A 157 -8.63 16.89 -0.19
CA THR A 157 -7.31 16.88 0.45
C THR A 157 -7.02 18.24 1.06
N ASP A 158 -6.31 18.24 2.19
CA ASP A 158 -5.83 19.48 2.84
C ASP A 158 -4.46 19.93 2.30
N ILE A 159 -3.96 19.25 1.26
CA ILE A 159 -2.69 19.50 0.57
C ILE A 159 -2.97 20.23 -0.74
#